data_AF-A0A9W9LYQ1-F1
#
_entry.id   AF-A0A9W9LYQ1-F1
#
_cell.length_a   1.000
_cell.length_b   1.000
_cell.length_c   1.000
_cell.angle_alpha   90.00
_cell.angle_beta   90.00
_cell.angle_gamma   90.00
#
_symmetry.space_group_name_H-M   'P 1'
#
loop_
_entity.id
_entity.type
_entity.pdbx_description
1 polymer ?
#
loop_
_entity_poly.entity_id
_entity_poly.type
_entity_poly.pdbx_seq_one_letter_code
_entity_poly.pdbx_strand_id
1 'polypeptide(L)'
;SRLLASNSHIGWIKTIKIFIPFFLLAIGSTLLAWVSMVAFIRRKLVLWSDRDPKDKKTLLGRPQLYPARLTHARFFPEKYHYWINYFLVGVPVGLRGRVGSVVSIESDQHILVTNPAYSFVKRIFRIPLWIRSDTSWYLYRGDGHLALAAKLEYFLKERGENPNQHPYAYLIGIPQFLWWTKSPVSYWYLYSPLKELSGITMEINNSYGEKKNAFCRLTKEDSSSYEKAATCEVFITALGSGPHGDQLIRFTSSAPTAKYWEKDIFASPFEKVEGGFALRFMDPLHPAPEKGGPLHSNMTLISIDGKPKIPSSLFSVALLIDPLSASPRELASFLLSWSFVVPVSIGRIVVEVLRIRFRGNVPYLNKPDVKKGNIPRNASETERGLEPFFPLYLSHLVETCLQVPSASVPAELPVYPASNPPWQTKSGLRTFMDAFTDSNCPSGMRRRYRAARIYCYLTEKFAWGSYKLAAVYECLLRTVVLGLYWRGLWWMLCNLTVSSYESVLIVSGVYFVGVRAWTALSGYFYR
;
A
#
# COMPACT_ATOMS: atom_id res chain seq x y z
N SER A 1 52.26 -2.72 -19.75
CA SER A 1 50.82 -3.04 -19.60
C SER A 1 50.28 -2.77 -18.19
N ARG A 2 50.93 -3.19 -17.08
CA ARG A 2 50.44 -2.95 -15.69
C ARG A 2 50.36 -1.46 -15.26
N LEU A 3 51.24 -0.59 -15.77
CA LEU A 3 51.22 0.86 -15.45
C LEU A 3 50.08 1.63 -16.12
N LEU A 4 49.61 1.21 -17.30
CA LEU A 4 48.47 1.83 -17.99
C LEU A 4 47.13 1.46 -17.35
N ALA A 5 47.01 0.24 -16.81
CA ALA A 5 45.83 -0.19 -16.06
C ALA A 5 45.64 0.60 -14.75
N SER A 6 46.72 0.95 -14.05
CA SER A 6 46.71 1.75 -12.82
C SER A 6 46.15 3.18 -13.04
N ASN A 7 46.56 3.84 -14.11
CA ASN A 7 46.11 5.21 -14.42
C ASN A 7 44.63 5.28 -14.84
N SER A 8 44.10 4.24 -15.49
CA SER A 8 42.68 4.18 -15.90
C SER A 8 41.70 4.02 -14.73
N HIS A 9 42.12 3.30 -13.67
CA HIS A 9 41.33 3.09 -12.46
C HIS A 9 41.20 4.37 -11.62
N ILE A 10 42.24 5.21 -11.65
CA ILE A 10 42.27 6.54 -11.01
C ILE A 10 41.37 7.54 -11.75
N GLY A 11 41.26 7.46 -13.08
CA GLY A 11 40.35 8.30 -13.88
C GLY A 11 38.88 8.05 -13.55
N TRP A 12 38.47 6.79 -13.43
CA TRP A 12 37.08 6.42 -13.13
C TRP A 12 36.61 6.83 -11.74
N ILE A 13 37.46 6.67 -10.73
CA ILE A 13 37.15 7.11 -9.38
C ILE A 13 36.96 8.64 -9.37
N LYS A 14 37.75 9.39 -10.16
CA LYS A 14 37.56 10.83 -10.34
C LYS A 14 36.25 11.16 -11.06
N THR A 15 35.93 10.47 -12.15
CA THR A 15 34.70 10.69 -12.92
C THR A 15 33.45 10.37 -12.09
N ILE A 16 33.39 9.23 -11.39
CA ILE A 16 32.27 8.87 -10.51
C ILE A 16 32.13 9.89 -9.36
N LYS A 17 33.25 10.32 -8.77
CA LYS A 17 33.25 11.35 -7.71
C LYS A 17 32.73 12.71 -8.20
N ILE A 18 32.79 12.99 -9.50
CA ILE A 18 32.24 14.21 -10.11
C ILE A 18 30.77 14.01 -10.50
N PHE A 19 30.41 12.90 -11.14
CA PHE A 19 29.04 12.68 -11.62
C PHE A 19 28.02 12.48 -10.50
N ILE A 20 28.38 11.80 -9.41
CA ILE A 20 27.47 11.58 -8.27
C ILE A 20 26.97 12.91 -7.68
N PRO A 21 27.81 13.89 -7.30
CA PRO A 21 27.32 15.14 -6.73
C PRO A 21 26.48 15.94 -7.72
N PHE A 22 26.80 15.96 -9.02
CA PHE A 22 25.96 16.62 -10.02
C PHE A 22 24.59 15.96 -10.16
N PHE A 23 24.54 14.63 -10.17
CA PHE A 23 23.29 13.88 -10.23
C PHE A 23 22.43 14.10 -8.97
N LEU A 24 23.04 14.05 -7.78
CA LEU A 24 22.36 14.34 -6.51
C LEU A 24 21.88 15.79 -6.45
N LEU A 25 22.66 16.74 -6.94
CA LEU A 25 22.28 18.14 -7.03
C LEU A 25 21.08 18.34 -7.97
N ALA A 26 21.09 17.69 -9.14
CA ALA A 26 19.97 17.76 -10.10
C ALA A 26 18.68 17.15 -9.52
N ILE A 27 18.77 16.02 -8.82
CA ILE A 27 17.62 15.43 -8.12
C ILE A 27 17.14 16.36 -7.01
N GLY A 28 18.05 16.87 -6.18
CA GLY A 28 17.74 17.75 -5.07
C GLY A 28 17.08 19.06 -5.52
N SER A 29 17.59 19.67 -6.59
CA SER A 29 17.02 20.90 -7.16
C SER A 29 15.65 20.65 -7.79
N THR A 30 15.47 19.55 -8.51
CA THR A 30 14.17 19.16 -9.09
C THR A 30 13.14 18.92 -7.99
N LEU A 31 13.52 18.21 -6.93
CA LEU A 31 12.66 17.95 -5.78
C LEU A 31 12.28 19.26 -5.07
N LEU A 32 13.25 20.15 -4.84
CA LEU A 32 13.01 21.43 -4.18
C LEU A 32 12.11 22.34 -5.02
N ALA A 33 12.33 22.39 -6.34
CA ALA A 33 11.47 23.12 -7.27
C ALA A 33 10.04 22.57 -7.25
N TRP A 34 9.88 21.24 -7.21
CA TRP A 34 8.57 20.61 -7.16
C TRP A 34 7.85 20.84 -5.83
N VAL A 35 8.53 20.71 -4.68
CA VAL A 35 7.98 21.07 -3.36
C VAL A 35 7.54 22.53 -3.36
N SER A 36 8.38 23.43 -3.87
CA SER A 36 8.05 24.86 -3.96
C SER A 36 6.83 25.08 -4.85
N MET A 37 6.75 24.39 -5.98
CA MET A 37 5.57 24.43 -6.83
C MET A 37 4.31 24.00 -6.08
N VAL A 38 4.35 22.88 -5.36
CA VAL A 38 3.20 22.33 -4.61
C VAL A 38 2.79 23.24 -3.44
N ALA A 39 3.77 23.81 -2.73
CA ALA A 39 3.51 24.62 -1.55
C ALA A 39 3.07 26.06 -1.88
N PHE A 40 3.57 26.64 -2.98
CA PHE A 40 3.34 28.04 -3.32
C PHE A 40 2.29 28.25 -4.43
N ILE A 41 2.03 27.26 -5.30
CA ILE A 41 1.13 27.45 -6.46
C ILE A 41 -0.24 26.82 -6.22
N ARG A 42 -1.29 27.64 -6.34
CA ARG A 42 -2.71 27.25 -6.47
C ARG A 42 -3.22 26.29 -5.37
N ARG A 43 -3.17 26.71 -4.09
CA ARG A 43 -3.76 25.97 -2.95
C ARG A 43 -5.28 26.15 -2.79
N LYS A 44 -6.01 26.28 -3.90
CA LYS A 44 -7.48 26.37 -3.88
C LYS A 44 -8.10 24.97 -3.83
N LEU A 45 -9.25 24.87 -3.17
CA LEU A 45 -10.07 23.66 -3.18
C LEU A 45 -10.75 23.54 -4.55
N VAL A 46 -10.57 22.41 -5.22
CA VAL A 46 -11.21 22.10 -6.50
C VAL A 46 -12.07 20.86 -6.30
N LEU A 47 -13.35 20.95 -6.61
CA LEU A 47 -14.33 19.89 -6.37
C LEU A 47 -14.60 19.11 -7.65
N TRP A 48 -14.89 17.82 -7.49
CA TRP A 48 -15.24 16.91 -8.58
C TRP A 48 -16.72 16.49 -8.55
N SER A 49 -17.50 17.03 -7.62
CA SER A 49 -18.89 16.62 -7.44
C SER A 49 -19.78 17.18 -8.56
N ASP A 50 -20.67 16.33 -9.05
CA ASP A 50 -21.70 16.62 -10.06
C ASP A 50 -23.02 17.09 -9.44
N ARG A 51 -23.00 17.52 -8.17
CA ARG A 51 -24.21 17.96 -7.44
C ARG A 51 -24.42 19.45 -7.66
N ASP A 52 -25.68 19.89 -7.58
CA ASP A 52 -26.07 21.28 -7.75
C ASP A 52 -25.22 22.19 -6.84
N PRO A 53 -24.50 23.19 -7.39
CA PRO A 53 -23.69 24.13 -6.62
C PRO A 53 -24.50 24.90 -5.56
N LYS A 54 -25.84 24.95 -5.69
CA LYS A 54 -26.73 25.60 -4.71
C LYS A 54 -26.85 24.84 -3.38
N ASP A 55 -26.53 23.55 -3.35
CA ASP A 55 -26.57 22.76 -2.12
C ASP A 55 -25.38 23.10 -1.22
N LYS A 56 -25.67 23.74 -0.08
CA LYS A 56 -24.67 23.97 0.97
C LYS A 56 -24.25 22.64 1.57
N LYS A 57 -22.98 22.28 1.41
CA LYS A 57 -22.43 21.02 1.93
C LYS A 57 -21.77 21.23 3.28
N THR A 58 -22.31 20.56 4.30
CA THR A 58 -21.70 20.54 5.65
C THR A 58 -20.95 19.24 5.83
N LEU A 59 -19.67 19.32 6.18
CA LEU A 59 -18.78 18.19 6.43
C LEU A 59 -18.20 18.29 7.84
N LEU A 60 -17.94 17.12 8.44
CA LEU A 60 -17.35 17.03 9.76
C LEU A 60 -15.83 16.88 9.66
N GLY A 61 -15.11 17.85 10.21
CA GLY A 61 -13.66 17.93 10.08
C GLY A 61 -13.19 18.45 8.72
N ARG A 62 -12.02 19.10 8.70
CA ARG A 62 -11.32 19.54 7.49
C ARG A 62 -10.21 18.55 7.13
N PRO A 63 -9.71 18.52 5.88
CA PRO A 63 -8.51 17.75 5.57
C PRO A 63 -7.34 18.18 6.47
N GLN A 64 -6.61 17.22 7.04
CA GLN A 64 -5.48 17.49 7.93
C GLN A 64 -4.31 16.55 7.67
N LEU A 65 -3.10 17.07 7.82
CA LEU A 65 -1.84 16.33 7.72
C LEU A 65 -1.30 16.09 9.13
N TYR A 66 -1.10 14.83 9.49
CA TYR A 66 -0.70 14.40 10.82
C TYR A 66 0.73 13.85 10.81
N PRO A 67 1.70 14.60 11.38
CA PRO A 67 3.00 14.06 11.72
C PRO A 67 2.86 13.16 12.95
N ALA A 68 2.90 11.85 12.77
CA ALA A 68 2.60 10.88 13.81
C ALA A 68 3.80 9.99 14.15
N ARG A 69 3.73 9.31 15.28
CA ARG A 69 4.65 8.25 15.67
C ARG A 69 3.86 7.06 16.19
N LEU A 70 4.21 5.88 15.68
CA LEU A 70 3.77 4.62 16.22
C LEU A 70 4.90 4.02 17.06
N THR A 71 4.65 3.80 18.34
CA THR A 71 5.51 3.04 19.22
C THR A 71 4.94 1.65 19.42
N HIS A 72 5.82 0.66 19.55
CA HIS A 72 5.47 -0.71 19.87
C HIS A 72 6.42 -1.21 20.95
N ALA A 73 5.87 -1.67 22.06
CA ALA A 73 6.59 -2.41 23.07
C ALA A 73 6.05 -3.83 23.09
N ARG A 74 6.92 -4.81 22.89
CA ARG A 74 6.63 -6.23 23.10
C ARG A 74 7.23 -6.62 24.44
N PHE A 75 6.43 -7.22 25.33
CA PHE A 75 6.90 -7.70 26.62
C PHE A 75 7.26 -9.19 26.62
N PHE A 76 6.64 -9.98 25.73
CA PHE A 76 6.82 -11.43 25.62
C PHE A 76 6.84 -11.90 24.15
N PRO A 77 7.58 -12.98 23.80
CA PRO A 77 8.52 -13.73 24.65
C PRO A 77 9.87 -13.01 24.87
N GLU A 78 10.25 -12.09 23.99
CA GLU A 78 11.45 -11.24 24.14
C GLU A 78 11.02 -9.77 24.25
N LYS A 79 11.65 -9.03 25.18
CA LYS A 79 11.39 -7.60 25.36
C LYS A 79 11.99 -6.84 24.20
N TYR A 80 11.14 -6.16 23.43
CA TYR A 80 11.57 -5.39 22.27
C TYR A 80 10.75 -4.12 22.16
N HIS A 81 11.42 -2.98 22.06
CA HIS A 81 10.77 -1.68 21.89
C HIS A 81 11.27 -1.04 20.60
N TYR A 82 10.34 -0.68 19.72
CA TYR A 82 10.65 0.03 18.50
C TYR A 82 9.63 1.12 18.24
N TRP A 83 10.07 2.15 17.53
CA TRP A 83 9.22 3.26 17.14
C TRP A 83 9.49 3.63 15.70
N ILE A 84 8.42 4.05 15.03
CA ILE A 84 8.42 4.42 13.63
C ILE A 84 7.63 5.70 13.50
N ASN A 85 8.20 6.69 12.80
CA ASN A 85 7.46 7.89 12.45
C ASN A 85 6.49 7.52 11.32
N TYR A 86 5.26 8.01 11.41
CA TYR A 86 4.25 7.88 10.36
C TYR A 86 3.78 9.22 9.88
N PHE A 87 3.37 9.21 8.63
CA PHE A 87 2.66 10.32 8.04
C PHE A 87 1.23 9.85 7.74
N LEU A 88 0.25 10.48 8.39
CA LEU A 88 -1.17 10.19 8.23
C LEU A 88 -1.88 11.40 7.65
N VAL A 89 -2.97 11.15 6.93
CA VAL A 89 -3.85 12.17 6.37
C VAL A 89 -5.26 11.86 6.83
N GLY A 90 -5.90 12.88 7.41
CA GLY A 90 -7.31 12.86 7.76
C GLY A 90 -8.12 13.55 6.67
N VAL A 91 -9.22 12.93 6.26
CA VAL A 91 -10.15 13.46 5.25
C VAL A 91 -11.60 13.26 5.68
N PRO A 92 -12.46 14.28 5.53
CA PRO A 92 -13.89 14.12 5.74
C PRO A 92 -14.49 13.24 4.65
N VAL A 93 -15.23 12.21 5.06
CA VAL A 93 -15.91 11.31 4.13
C VAL A 93 -17.03 12.06 3.42
N GLY A 94 -17.09 11.91 2.11
CA GLY A 94 -18.01 12.66 1.25
C GLY A 94 -17.38 13.90 0.60
N LEU A 95 -16.17 14.33 0.97
CA LEU A 95 -15.43 15.34 0.22
C LEU A 95 -14.82 14.72 -1.04
N ARG A 96 -15.21 15.22 -2.23
CA ARG A 96 -14.68 14.78 -3.52
C ARG A 96 -13.99 15.94 -4.22
N GLY A 97 -12.67 15.87 -4.31
CA GLY A 97 -11.90 16.98 -4.86
C GLY A 97 -10.41 16.93 -4.52
N ARG A 98 -9.73 18.05 -4.73
CA ARG A 98 -8.32 18.23 -4.40
C ARG A 98 -8.05 19.59 -3.77
N VAL A 99 -7.08 19.62 -2.88
CA VAL A 99 -6.51 20.85 -2.31
C VAL A 99 -5.23 21.17 -3.07
N GLY A 100 -5.34 22.04 -4.08
CA GLY A 100 -4.26 22.37 -5.00
C GLY A 100 -3.57 21.14 -5.59
N SER A 101 -2.24 21.10 -5.50
CA SER A 101 -1.41 19.93 -5.86
C SER A 101 -0.99 19.10 -4.64
N VAL A 102 -1.47 19.44 -3.44
CA VAL A 102 -1.02 18.84 -2.17
C VAL A 102 -1.71 17.50 -1.93
N VAL A 103 -3.04 17.50 -1.82
CA VAL A 103 -3.85 16.33 -1.49
C VAL A 103 -5.01 16.19 -2.47
N SER A 104 -5.21 14.97 -2.97
CA SER A 104 -6.37 14.54 -3.75
C SER A 104 -7.22 13.57 -2.94
N ILE A 105 -8.53 13.80 -2.88
CA ILE A 105 -9.51 13.05 -2.10
C ILE A 105 -10.58 12.51 -3.06
N GLU A 106 -10.65 11.19 -3.19
CA GLU A 106 -11.56 10.49 -4.11
C GLU A 106 -11.37 10.86 -5.58
N SER A 107 -10.17 10.60 -6.12
CA SER A 107 -9.86 10.88 -7.53
C SER A 107 -10.79 10.11 -8.46
N ASP A 108 -11.56 10.85 -9.26
CA ASP A 108 -12.28 10.27 -10.38
C ASP A 108 -11.26 9.87 -11.46
N GLN A 109 -10.88 8.60 -11.44
CA GLN A 109 -9.93 8.03 -12.39
C GLN A 109 -10.63 7.56 -13.66
N HIS A 110 -11.95 7.70 -13.77
CA HIS A 110 -12.76 7.33 -14.93
C HIS A 110 -13.04 8.49 -15.88
N ILE A 111 -12.05 9.37 -16.13
CA ILE A 111 -12.11 10.22 -17.32
C ILE A 111 -11.90 9.30 -18.54
N LEU A 112 -13.01 8.91 -19.18
CA LEU A 112 -13.04 8.24 -20.47
C LEU A 112 -12.12 8.97 -21.45
N VAL A 113 -11.10 8.24 -21.90
CA VAL A 113 -10.02 8.73 -22.75
C VAL A 113 -10.56 8.85 -24.17
N THR A 114 -10.82 10.07 -24.64
CA THR A 114 -11.29 10.31 -26.00
C THR A 114 -10.17 10.61 -27.00
N ASN A 115 -8.91 10.83 -26.58
CA ASN A 115 -7.82 11.05 -27.53
C ASN A 115 -6.39 10.73 -26.99
N PRO A 116 -5.63 9.79 -27.60
CA PRO A 116 -4.33 9.34 -27.10
C PRO A 116 -3.20 10.40 -27.15
N ALA A 117 -3.18 11.28 -28.15
CA ALA A 117 -2.11 12.30 -28.30
C ALA A 117 -2.24 13.45 -27.27
N TYR A 118 -3.46 13.95 -27.06
CA TYR A 118 -3.77 14.96 -26.03
C TYR A 118 -3.49 14.42 -24.61
N SER A 119 -3.62 13.10 -24.42
CA SER A 119 -3.35 12.45 -23.13
C SER A 119 -1.86 12.46 -22.76
N PHE A 120 -0.95 12.29 -23.72
CA PHE A 120 0.49 12.22 -23.46
C PHE A 120 1.04 13.58 -23.02
N VAL A 121 0.69 14.64 -23.76
CA VAL A 121 1.07 16.02 -23.43
C VAL A 121 0.49 16.43 -22.08
N LYS A 122 -0.81 16.19 -21.85
CA LYS A 122 -1.46 16.51 -20.56
C LYS A 122 -0.93 15.67 -19.40
N ARG A 123 -0.36 14.48 -19.65
CA ARG A 123 0.27 13.60 -18.65
C ARG A 123 1.70 14.05 -18.31
N ILE A 124 2.45 14.57 -19.28
CA ILE A 124 3.79 15.15 -19.07
C ILE A 124 3.71 16.49 -18.34
N PHE A 125 2.75 17.35 -18.70
CA PHE A 125 2.57 18.67 -18.08
C PHE A 125 1.60 18.67 -16.88
N ARG A 126 1.08 17.50 -16.47
CA ARG A 126 0.30 17.40 -15.23
C ARG A 126 1.27 17.52 -14.06
N ILE A 127 1.12 18.58 -13.27
CA ILE A 127 1.77 18.66 -11.96
C ILE A 127 1.33 17.42 -11.18
N PRO A 128 2.24 16.50 -10.81
CA PRO A 128 1.86 15.31 -10.08
C PRO A 128 1.32 15.75 -8.73
N LEU A 129 0.17 15.17 -8.36
CA LEU A 129 -0.37 15.31 -7.01
C LEU A 129 0.67 14.74 -6.03
N TRP A 130 0.99 15.50 -5.00
CA TRP A 130 1.96 15.06 -3.99
C TRP A 130 1.43 13.86 -3.21
N ILE A 131 0.15 13.93 -2.85
CA ILE A 131 -0.52 12.95 -1.99
C ILE A 131 -1.88 12.59 -2.58
N ARG A 132 -2.23 11.30 -2.54
CA ARG A 132 -3.53 10.81 -2.99
C ARG A 132 -4.18 9.89 -1.96
N SER A 133 -5.45 10.13 -1.69
CA SER A 133 -6.36 9.20 -1.02
C SER A 133 -7.31 8.65 -2.08
N ASP A 134 -7.09 7.40 -2.47
CA ASP A 134 -7.81 6.72 -3.55
C ASP A 134 -8.80 5.71 -2.97
N THR A 135 -10.04 5.77 -3.44
CA THR A 135 -11.16 4.95 -2.97
C THR A 135 -10.87 3.45 -3.08
N SER A 136 -10.11 3.01 -4.07
CA SER A 136 -9.81 1.59 -4.35
C SER A 136 -9.07 0.85 -3.23
N TRP A 137 -8.44 1.58 -2.29
CA TRP A 137 -7.67 0.99 -1.19
C TRP A 137 -8.49 0.73 0.07
N TYR A 138 -9.64 1.39 0.17
CA TYR A 138 -10.46 1.50 1.36
C TYR A 138 -11.66 0.56 1.35
N LEU A 139 -11.99 0.01 2.52
CA LEU A 139 -13.08 -0.95 2.79
C LEU A 139 -13.01 -2.22 1.95
N TYR A 140 -13.83 -2.40 0.92
CA TYR A 140 -13.71 -3.57 0.05
C TYR A 140 -12.65 -3.36 -1.03
N ARG A 141 -12.37 -4.37 -1.84
CA ARG A 141 -11.44 -4.27 -2.97
C ARG A 141 -12.22 -4.53 -4.25
N GLY A 142 -11.87 -3.82 -5.33
CA GLY A 142 -12.55 -3.93 -6.63
C GLY A 142 -13.73 -2.98 -6.81
N ASP A 143 -14.16 -2.30 -5.76
CA ASP A 143 -15.25 -1.32 -5.73
C ASP A 143 -14.75 0.12 -5.89
N GLY A 144 -13.59 0.34 -6.53
CA GLY A 144 -12.95 1.66 -6.66
C GLY A 144 -13.82 2.72 -7.35
N HIS A 145 -14.81 2.31 -8.12
CA HIS A 145 -15.80 3.19 -8.76
C HIS A 145 -16.77 3.83 -7.76
N LEU A 146 -16.93 3.28 -6.56
CA LEU A 146 -17.79 3.83 -5.50
C LEU A 146 -17.06 4.92 -4.70
N ALA A 147 -17.81 5.96 -4.32
CA ALA A 147 -17.36 7.00 -3.39
C ALA A 147 -17.18 6.43 -1.97
N LEU A 148 -16.32 7.04 -1.13
CA LEU A 148 -16.05 6.51 0.23
C LEU A 148 -17.33 6.44 1.07
N ALA A 149 -18.22 7.43 0.91
CA ALA A 149 -19.50 7.45 1.61
C ALA A 149 -20.39 6.25 1.24
N ALA A 150 -20.50 5.92 -0.06
CA ALA A 150 -21.28 4.79 -0.53
C ALA A 150 -20.69 3.44 -0.09
N LYS A 151 -19.36 3.33 -0.09
CA LYS A 151 -18.66 2.13 0.42
C LYS A 151 -18.92 1.91 1.90
N LEU A 152 -18.84 2.99 2.68
CA LEU A 152 -19.09 2.94 4.11
C LEU A 152 -20.55 2.55 4.39
N GLU A 153 -21.49 3.11 3.66
CA GLU A 153 -22.92 2.77 3.77
C GLU A 153 -23.16 1.28 3.49
N TYR A 154 -22.60 0.76 2.40
CA TYR A 154 -22.67 -0.66 2.06
C TYR A 154 -22.08 -1.55 3.16
N PHE A 155 -20.89 -1.19 3.65
CA PHE A 155 -20.22 -1.91 4.72
C PHE A 155 -21.02 -1.93 6.03
N LEU A 156 -21.63 -0.81 6.43
CA LEU A 156 -22.47 -0.74 7.62
C LEU A 156 -23.72 -1.60 7.47
N LYS A 157 -24.40 -1.54 6.32
CA LYS A 157 -25.57 -2.39 6.02
C LYS A 157 -25.25 -3.87 6.10
N GLU A 158 -24.10 -4.30 5.55
CA GLU A 158 -23.65 -5.70 5.62
C GLU A 158 -23.40 -6.16 7.08
N ARG A 159 -23.06 -5.23 7.98
CA ARG A 159 -22.92 -5.49 9.42
C ARG A 159 -24.23 -5.44 10.20
N GLY A 160 -25.36 -5.20 9.53
CA GLY A 160 -26.67 -5.03 10.18
C GLY A 160 -26.85 -3.67 10.84
N GLU A 161 -25.99 -2.69 10.52
CA GLU A 161 -26.02 -1.35 11.08
C GLU A 161 -26.81 -0.39 10.18
N ASN A 162 -27.53 0.55 10.79
CA ASN A 162 -28.27 1.57 10.06
C ASN A 162 -27.35 2.77 9.74
N PRO A 163 -27.03 3.05 8.46
CA PRO A 163 -26.15 4.17 8.10
C PRO A 163 -26.67 5.53 8.54
N ASN A 164 -27.98 5.69 8.71
CA ASN A 164 -28.59 6.94 9.18
C ASN A 164 -28.22 7.28 10.62
N GLN A 165 -27.77 6.30 11.42
CA GLN A 165 -27.22 6.55 12.76
C GLN A 165 -25.80 7.13 12.71
N HIS A 166 -25.12 7.03 11.56
CA HIS A 166 -23.75 7.48 11.35
C HIS A 166 -23.63 8.38 10.10
N PRO A 167 -24.37 9.50 10.02
CA PRO A 167 -24.43 10.33 8.81
C PRO A 167 -23.11 11.06 8.49
N TYR A 168 -22.21 11.21 9.45
CA TYR A 168 -20.91 11.82 9.25
C TYR A 168 -19.78 10.84 9.56
N ALA A 169 -18.72 10.90 8.77
CA ALA A 169 -17.53 10.09 8.99
C ALA A 169 -16.25 10.86 8.64
N TYR A 170 -15.17 10.51 9.34
CA TYR A 170 -13.84 11.07 9.12
C TYR A 170 -12.82 9.94 9.02
N LEU A 171 -12.04 9.92 7.93
CA LEU A 171 -11.10 8.87 7.62
C LEU A 171 -9.68 9.35 7.92
N ILE A 172 -8.94 8.63 8.76
CA ILE A 172 -7.50 8.82 9.00
C ILE A 172 -6.75 7.60 8.50
N GLY A 173 -5.79 7.81 7.60
CA GLY A 173 -4.98 6.73 7.07
C GLY A 173 -3.65 7.20 6.46
N ILE A 174 -2.80 6.24 6.10
CA ILE A 174 -1.56 6.52 5.36
C ILE A 174 -1.94 6.83 3.91
N PRO A 175 -1.57 7.99 3.37
CA PRO A 175 -1.90 8.31 2.00
C PRO A 175 -0.99 7.57 1.01
N GLN A 176 -1.35 7.63 -0.28
CA GLN A 176 -0.43 7.28 -1.35
C GLN A 176 0.54 8.43 -1.63
N PHE A 177 1.84 8.13 -1.62
CA PHE A 177 2.92 9.04 -1.99
C PHE A 177 3.70 8.43 -3.15
N LEU A 178 3.89 9.18 -4.26
CA LEU A 178 4.61 8.74 -5.46
C LEU A 178 4.28 7.27 -5.79
N TRP A 179 3.03 7.01 -6.24
CA TRP A 179 2.46 5.67 -6.58
C TRP A 179 2.50 4.60 -5.48
N TRP A 180 3.10 4.88 -4.33
CA TRP A 180 3.35 3.90 -3.30
C TRP A 180 2.44 4.12 -2.09
N THR A 181 1.78 3.06 -1.63
CA THR A 181 1.03 3.05 -0.37
C THR A 181 1.09 1.67 0.27
N LYS A 182 1.22 1.66 1.59
CA LYS A 182 1.05 0.47 2.41
C LYS A 182 0.53 0.91 3.78
N SER A 183 -0.78 1.09 3.89
CA SER A 183 -1.44 1.36 5.17
C SER A 183 -1.60 0.05 5.94
N PRO A 184 -0.92 -0.15 7.10
CA PRO A 184 -1.18 -1.28 7.96
C PRO A 184 -2.52 -1.14 8.69
N VAL A 185 -2.90 0.10 9.01
CA VAL A 185 -4.18 0.42 9.64
C VAL A 185 -4.74 1.74 9.10
N SER A 186 -6.05 1.77 8.89
CA SER A 186 -6.83 2.99 8.64
C SER A 186 -8.04 3.03 9.57
N TYR A 187 -8.40 4.23 10.02
CA TYR A 187 -9.45 4.48 11.00
C TYR A 187 -10.57 5.32 10.39
N TRP A 188 -11.79 4.86 10.55
CA TRP A 188 -13.01 5.58 10.20
C TRP A 188 -13.72 5.97 11.49
N TYR A 189 -13.71 7.25 11.81
CA TYR A 189 -14.45 7.80 12.92
C TYR A 189 -15.86 8.09 12.45
N LEU A 190 -16.85 7.49 13.12
CA LEU A 190 -18.27 7.55 12.74
C LEU A 190 -19.03 8.37 13.77
N TYR A 191 -19.81 9.33 13.29
CA TYR A 191 -20.46 10.31 14.14
C TYR A 191 -21.96 10.29 13.97
N SER A 192 -22.67 10.49 15.08
CA SER A 192 -24.12 10.55 15.11
C SER A 192 -24.66 11.78 14.37
N PRO A 193 -25.98 11.88 14.14
CA PRO A 193 -26.59 13.13 13.64
C PRO A 193 -26.27 14.36 14.50
N LEU A 194 -26.03 14.14 15.79
CA LEU A 194 -25.61 15.16 16.76
C LEU A 194 -24.09 15.45 16.72
N LYS A 195 -23.36 14.83 15.79
CA LYS A 195 -21.90 14.96 15.61
C LYS A 195 -21.08 14.46 16.80
N GLU A 196 -21.66 13.58 17.62
CA GLU A 196 -20.95 12.86 18.68
C GLU A 196 -20.27 11.62 18.12
N LEU A 197 -19.06 11.32 18.59
CA LEU A 197 -18.36 10.10 18.19
C LEU A 197 -19.16 8.86 18.69
N SER A 198 -19.62 8.05 17.74
CA SER A 198 -20.62 7.00 17.94
C SER A 198 -20.14 5.61 17.57
N GLY A 199 -19.19 5.52 16.64
CA GLY A 199 -18.59 4.26 16.21
C GLY A 199 -17.22 4.47 15.58
N ILE A 200 -16.46 3.39 15.46
CA ILE A 200 -15.21 3.37 14.71
C ILE A 200 -15.22 2.13 13.81
N THR A 201 -14.83 2.31 12.54
CA THR A 201 -14.43 1.20 11.68
C THR A 201 -12.92 1.20 11.50
N MET A 202 -12.29 0.05 11.72
CA MET A 202 -10.86 -0.13 11.48
C MET A 202 -10.64 -1.05 10.30
N GLU A 203 -9.73 -0.63 9.42
CA GLU A 203 -9.19 -1.48 8.37
C GLU A 203 -7.79 -1.91 8.77
N ILE A 204 -7.59 -3.22 8.97
CA ILE A 204 -6.28 -3.77 9.34
C ILE A 204 -5.78 -4.60 8.16
N ASN A 205 -4.65 -4.20 7.61
CA ASN A 205 -3.95 -4.93 6.56
C ASN A 205 -2.77 -5.69 7.17
N ASN A 206 -2.73 -7.00 6.96
CA ASN A 206 -1.61 -7.80 7.40
C ASN A 206 -0.42 -7.69 6.42
N SER A 207 0.72 -8.24 6.82
CA SER A 207 1.95 -8.23 6.01
C SER A 207 1.82 -8.94 4.66
N TYR A 208 0.88 -9.89 4.54
CA TYR A 208 0.59 -10.63 3.31
C TYR A 208 -0.41 -9.89 2.40
N GLY A 209 -0.92 -8.73 2.83
CA GLY A 209 -1.86 -7.93 2.07
C GLY A 209 -3.30 -8.43 2.12
N GLU A 210 -3.65 -9.32 3.05
CA GLU A 210 -5.03 -9.60 3.42
C GLU A 210 -5.55 -8.47 4.32
N LYS A 211 -6.84 -8.18 4.22
CA LYS A 211 -7.48 -7.07 4.92
C LYS A 211 -8.62 -7.57 5.80
N LYS A 212 -8.76 -7.03 7.00
CA LYS A 212 -9.91 -7.25 7.87
C LYS A 212 -10.50 -5.90 8.28
N ASN A 213 -11.79 -5.74 8.01
CA ASN A 213 -12.54 -4.56 8.40
C ASN A 213 -13.37 -4.89 9.64
N ALA A 214 -13.20 -4.12 10.70
CA ALA A 214 -13.93 -4.30 11.95
C ALA A 214 -14.71 -3.04 12.28
N PHE A 215 -16.04 -3.16 12.34
CA PHE A 215 -16.92 -2.13 12.90
C PHE A 215 -17.06 -2.32 14.40
N CYS A 216 -17.12 -1.20 15.12
CA CYS A 216 -17.32 -1.14 16.56
C CYS A 216 -18.25 0.03 16.90
N ARG A 217 -19.35 -0.26 17.59
CA ARG A 217 -20.18 0.76 18.24
C ARG A 217 -19.49 1.21 19.54
N LEU A 218 -19.51 2.51 19.82
CA LEU A 218 -18.90 3.07 21.03
C LEU A 218 -19.97 3.34 22.10
N THR A 219 -19.85 2.66 23.23
CA THR A 219 -20.70 2.86 24.43
C THR A 219 -20.19 4.07 25.23
N LYS A 220 -21.11 4.86 25.81
CA LYS A 220 -20.72 5.91 26.79
C LYS A 220 -20.31 5.21 28.08
N GLU A 221 -19.24 5.67 28.72
CA GLU A 221 -18.80 5.15 30.02
C GLU A 221 -19.50 5.96 31.11
N ASP A 222 -20.20 5.29 32.02
CA ASP A 222 -21.03 5.93 33.06
C ASP A 222 -20.20 6.73 34.08
N SER A 223 -18.88 6.53 34.13
CA SER A 223 -17.94 7.16 35.07
C SER A 223 -17.32 8.47 34.57
N SER A 224 -17.58 8.86 33.32
CA SER A 224 -16.97 10.06 32.75
C SER A 224 -17.80 11.29 33.11
N SER A 225 -17.35 12.05 34.10
CA SER A 225 -17.93 13.33 34.53
C SER A 225 -17.69 14.42 33.48
N TYR A 226 -18.34 14.33 32.32
CA TYR A 226 -18.31 15.36 31.28
C TYR A 226 -19.65 16.11 31.25
N GLU A 227 -19.88 16.92 32.28
CA GLU A 227 -20.91 17.94 32.27
C GLU A 227 -20.43 19.16 31.47
N LYS A 228 -20.60 19.11 30.16
CA LYS A 228 -21.10 20.24 29.35
C LYS A 228 -21.18 19.82 27.89
N ALA A 229 -22.39 19.87 27.33
CA ALA A 229 -22.59 19.85 25.89
C ALA A 229 -21.96 21.12 25.29
N ALA A 230 -20.70 21.05 24.87
CA ALA A 230 -20.10 22.13 24.09
C ALA A 230 -20.76 22.13 22.71
N THR A 231 -21.29 23.28 22.31
CA THR A 231 -21.99 23.47 21.04
C THR A 231 -21.04 23.16 19.87
N CYS A 232 -21.53 22.42 18.87
CA CYS A 232 -20.77 22.19 17.64
C CYS A 232 -20.48 23.51 16.93
N GLU A 233 -19.23 23.97 16.98
CA GLU A 233 -18.83 25.21 16.32
C GLU A 233 -18.44 24.97 14.87
N VAL A 234 -18.72 25.99 14.05
CA VAL A 234 -18.29 26.02 12.66
C VAL A 234 -16.96 26.72 12.63
N PHE A 235 -15.92 25.95 12.34
CA PHE A 235 -14.56 26.47 12.39
C PHE A 235 -14.21 27.22 11.11
N ILE A 236 -14.54 26.64 9.94
CA ILE A 236 -14.04 27.13 8.65
C ILE A 236 -15.08 26.94 7.55
N THR A 237 -15.20 27.95 6.69
CA THR A 237 -15.85 27.84 5.40
C THR A 237 -14.80 27.93 4.29
N ALA A 238 -14.89 27.04 3.31
CA ALA A 238 -13.99 27.04 2.16
C ALA A 238 -14.81 27.11 0.87
N LEU A 239 -14.40 27.98 -0.04
CA LEU A 239 -14.95 28.04 -1.38
C LEU A 239 -14.23 27.03 -2.27
N GLY A 240 -14.97 26.07 -2.81
CA GLY A 240 -14.46 25.08 -3.74
C GLY A 240 -14.96 25.32 -5.15
N SER A 241 -14.07 25.42 -6.13
CA SER A 241 -14.46 25.56 -7.54
C SER A 241 -14.74 24.19 -8.14
N GLY A 242 -15.96 23.99 -8.64
CA GLY A 242 -16.41 22.75 -9.28
C GLY A 242 -16.81 22.96 -10.75
N PRO A 243 -17.17 21.87 -11.46
CA PRO A 243 -17.58 21.93 -12.88
C PRO A 243 -18.84 22.79 -13.11
N HIS A 244 -19.70 22.91 -12.11
CA HIS A 244 -20.96 23.67 -12.17
C HIS A 244 -20.88 25.05 -11.51
N GLY A 245 -19.69 25.50 -11.10
CA GLY A 245 -19.47 26.77 -10.41
C GLY A 245 -18.83 26.61 -9.03
N ASP A 246 -18.74 27.71 -8.30
CA ASP A 246 -18.18 27.73 -6.95
C ASP A 246 -19.21 27.25 -5.92
N GLN A 247 -18.81 26.32 -5.05
CA GLN A 247 -19.62 25.76 -3.97
C GLN A 247 -18.99 26.08 -2.61
N LEU A 248 -19.83 26.50 -1.66
CA LEU A 248 -19.40 26.75 -0.28
C LEU A 248 -19.46 25.46 0.54
N ILE A 249 -18.32 25.06 1.10
CA ILE A 249 -18.21 23.92 2.01
C ILE A 249 -18.00 24.42 3.44
N ARG A 250 -18.82 23.92 4.36
CA ARG A 250 -18.77 24.25 5.78
C ARG A 250 -18.17 23.09 6.56
N PHE A 251 -17.06 23.33 7.25
CA PHE A 251 -16.42 22.34 8.12
C PHE A 251 -16.79 22.60 9.58
N THR A 252 -17.26 21.57 10.28
CA THR A 252 -17.64 21.65 11.71
C THR A 252 -16.81 20.71 12.57
N SER A 253 -16.64 21.04 13.85
CA SER A 253 -16.06 20.10 14.83
C SER A 253 -17.06 19.02 15.25
N SER A 254 -16.52 18.00 15.90
CA SER A 254 -17.31 17.05 16.69
C SER A 254 -17.87 17.71 17.97
N ALA A 255 -18.88 17.07 18.54
CA ALA A 255 -19.32 17.29 19.92
C ALA A 255 -18.44 16.45 20.88
N PRO A 256 -18.05 16.98 22.05
CA PRO A 256 -17.08 16.34 22.94
C PRO A 256 -17.59 15.00 23.50
N THR A 257 -16.87 13.91 23.28
CA THR A 257 -17.02 12.65 24.02
C THR A 257 -15.81 11.73 23.83
N ALA A 258 -15.14 11.35 24.92
CA ALA A 258 -14.13 10.28 24.91
C ALA A 258 -14.80 8.93 25.21
N LYS A 259 -14.40 7.85 24.53
CA LYS A 259 -15.00 6.52 24.71
C LYS A 259 -13.97 5.38 24.66
N TYR A 260 -14.20 4.36 25.47
CA TYR A 260 -13.36 3.17 25.66
C TYR A 260 -13.79 1.97 24.79
N TRP A 261 -12.88 1.02 24.52
CA TRP A 261 -13.21 -0.19 23.76
C TRP A 261 -12.30 -1.42 24.01
N GLU A 262 -12.87 -2.62 23.81
CA GLU A 262 -12.22 -3.94 23.77
C GLU A 262 -12.78 -4.80 22.61
N LYS A 263 -11.93 -5.38 21.73
CA LYS A 263 -12.28 -6.51 20.81
C LYS A 263 -11.08 -7.17 20.10
N ASP A 264 -11.34 -8.38 19.60
CA ASP A 264 -10.40 -9.33 19.00
C ASP A 264 -10.13 -9.13 17.49
N ILE A 265 -8.88 -8.80 17.14
CA ILE A 265 -8.40 -8.75 15.75
C ILE A 265 -6.99 -9.37 15.63
N PHE A 266 -6.57 -9.77 14.43
CA PHE A 266 -5.27 -10.35 14.13
C PHE A 266 -4.42 -9.33 13.33
N ALA A 267 -3.20 -9.02 13.78
CA ALA A 267 -2.43 -7.91 13.23
C ALA A 267 -1.03 -8.26 12.67
N SER A 268 -0.41 -9.40 13.04
CA SER A 268 1.01 -9.61 12.77
C SER A 268 1.39 -11.08 12.46
N PRO A 269 2.30 -11.33 11.50
CA PRO A 269 2.84 -12.65 11.20
C PRO A 269 3.85 -13.18 12.24
N PHE A 270 4.32 -12.34 13.17
CA PHE A 270 5.21 -12.74 14.27
C PHE A 270 4.44 -13.07 15.56
N GLU A 271 3.12 -13.16 15.49
CA GLU A 271 2.27 -13.45 16.63
C GLU A 271 1.26 -14.53 16.24
N LYS A 272 0.97 -15.47 17.14
CA LYS A 272 -0.11 -16.44 16.94
C LYS A 272 -1.45 -15.72 16.83
N VAL A 273 -2.41 -16.33 16.13
CA VAL A 273 -3.76 -15.78 15.92
C VAL A 273 -4.62 -16.00 17.17
N GLU A 274 -4.18 -15.50 18.32
CA GLU A 274 -4.72 -15.83 19.64
C GLU A 274 -4.66 -14.59 20.55
N GLY A 275 -5.76 -14.31 21.26
CA GLY A 275 -5.91 -13.15 22.14
C GLY A 275 -6.79 -12.01 21.56
N GLY A 276 -6.94 -10.94 22.32
CA GLY A 276 -7.79 -9.78 22.01
C GLY A 276 -7.02 -8.47 21.94
N PHE A 277 -7.60 -7.42 21.36
CA PHE A 277 -7.03 -6.07 21.43
C PHE A 277 -7.89 -5.18 22.32
N ALA A 278 -7.28 -4.50 23.28
CA ALA A 278 -7.89 -3.34 23.93
C ALA A 278 -7.46 -2.07 23.19
N LEU A 279 -8.39 -1.22 22.80
CA LEU A 279 -8.12 0.02 22.09
C LEU A 279 -8.70 1.21 22.85
N ARG A 280 -7.94 2.29 22.88
CA ARG A 280 -8.37 3.58 23.40
C ARG A 280 -8.13 4.61 22.33
N PHE A 281 -9.15 5.37 21.97
CA PHE A 281 -9.09 6.40 20.96
C PHE A 281 -9.54 7.73 21.53
N MET A 282 -8.84 8.79 21.16
CA MET A 282 -9.34 10.15 21.29
C MET A 282 -10.08 10.55 20.02
N ASP A 283 -11.12 11.37 20.15
CA ASP A 283 -11.78 11.98 19.00
C ASP A 283 -10.85 13.00 18.35
N PRO A 284 -10.40 12.77 17.09
CA PRO A 284 -9.45 13.65 16.43
C PRO A 284 -10.06 14.99 16.02
N LEU A 285 -11.39 15.11 16.03
CA LEU A 285 -12.12 16.32 15.67
C LEU A 285 -12.62 17.08 16.91
N HIS A 286 -12.15 16.71 18.10
CA HIS A 286 -12.51 17.38 19.35
C HIS A 286 -11.86 18.77 19.39
N PRO A 287 -12.60 19.85 19.72
CA PRO A 287 -12.08 21.22 19.69
C PRO A 287 -11.00 21.49 20.75
N ALA A 288 -11.07 20.80 21.89
CA ALA A 288 -10.07 20.85 22.96
C ALA A 288 -9.63 19.43 23.35
N PRO A 289 -8.74 18.76 22.58
CA PRO A 289 -8.34 17.40 22.89
C PRO A 289 -7.70 17.35 24.28
N GLU A 290 -8.05 16.35 25.09
CA GLU A 290 -7.41 16.14 26.39
C GLU A 290 -5.91 15.81 26.23
N LYS A 291 -5.22 15.55 27.36
CA LYS A 291 -3.80 15.18 27.40
C LYS A 291 -3.48 14.12 26.33
N GLY A 292 -2.58 14.45 25.39
CA GLY A 292 -2.16 13.57 24.29
C GLY A 292 -2.30 14.19 22.89
N GLY A 293 -3.06 15.28 22.77
CA GLY A 293 -3.20 16.02 21.52
C GLY A 293 -4.25 15.41 20.57
N PRO A 294 -4.36 15.97 19.35
CA PRO A 294 -5.50 15.75 18.45
C PRO A 294 -5.46 14.42 17.70
N LEU A 295 -4.40 13.63 17.87
CA LEU A 295 -4.39 12.24 17.45
C LEU A 295 -3.65 11.47 18.53
N HIS A 296 -4.38 10.68 19.30
CA HIS A 296 -3.83 9.78 20.31
C HIS A 296 -4.66 8.51 20.36
N SER A 297 -4.01 7.38 20.13
CA SER A 297 -4.62 6.05 20.10
C SER A 297 -3.68 5.05 20.76
N ASN A 298 -4.19 4.30 21.73
CA ASN A 298 -3.47 3.22 22.39
C ASN A 298 -4.11 1.88 22.03
N MET A 299 -3.28 0.89 21.70
CA MET A 299 -3.68 -0.46 21.30
C MET A 299 -2.85 -1.46 22.08
N THR A 300 -3.49 -2.29 22.89
CA THR A 300 -2.82 -3.33 23.66
C THR A 300 -3.30 -4.69 23.19
N LEU A 301 -2.38 -5.50 22.66
CA LEU A 301 -2.65 -6.92 22.46
C LEU A 301 -2.66 -7.63 23.82
N ILE A 302 -3.74 -8.32 24.11
CA ILE A 302 -3.98 -9.13 25.31
C ILE A 302 -3.87 -10.61 24.92
N SER A 303 -3.16 -11.42 25.70
CA SER A 303 -3.09 -12.88 25.50
C SER A 303 -4.42 -13.56 25.84
N ILE A 304 -4.56 -14.84 25.48
CA ILE A 304 -5.69 -15.66 25.95
C ILE A 304 -5.75 -15.68 27.49
N ASP A 305 -4.60 -15.66 28.16
CA ASP A 305 -4.50 -15.61 29.63
C ASP A 305 -4.83 -14.22 30.23
N GLY A 306 -5.31 -13.26 29.43
CA GLY A 306 -5.65 -11.92 29.86
C GLY A 306 -4.45 -10.99 30.09
N LYS A 307 -3.22 -11.40 29.77
CA LYS A 307 -2.01 -10.60 30.03
C LYS A 307 -1.66 -9.68 28.84
N PRO A 308 -1.28 -8.41 29.07
CA PRO A 308 -0.87 -7.52 28.00
C PRO A 308 0.47 -7.97 27.39
N LYS A 309 0.46 -8.31 26.10
CA LYS A 309 1.63 -8.76 25.34
C LYS A 309 2.32 -7.63 24.60
N ILE A 310 1.55 -6.82 23.88
CA ILE A 310 2.09 -5.78 22.99
C ILE A 310 1.26 -4.50 23.09
N PRO A 311 1.61 -3.54 23.96
CA PRO A 311 1.14 -2.17 23.83
C PRO A 311 1.75 -1.48 22.61
N SER A 312 0.90 -0.74 21.91
CA SER A 312 1.24 0.07 20.76
C SER A 312 0.54 1.42 20.90
N SER A 313 1.24 2.53 20.69
CA SER A 313 0.67 3.86 20.81
C SER A 313 0.91 4.67 19.55
N LEU A 314 -0.15 5.21 18.96
CA LEU A 314 -0.13 6.14 17.85
C LEU A 314 -0.47 7.53 18.35
N PHE A 315 0.46 8.48 18.21
CA PHE A 315 0.23 9.85 18.64
C PHE A 315 0.84 10.88 17.69
N SER A 316 0.29 12.10 17.67
CA SER A 316 0.86 13.22 16.93
C SER A 316 2.14 13.72 17.60
N VAL A 317 3.22 13.87 16.83
CA VAL A 317 4.54 14.33 17.33
C VAL A 317 4.67 15.85 17.22
N ALA A 318 3.94 16.46 16.29
CA ALA A 318 3.96 17.90 16.05
C ALA A 318 2.55 18.43 15.77
N LEU A 319 2.45 19.75 15.59
CA LEU A 319 1.20 20.41 15.23
C LEU A 319 0.72 19.92 13.86
N LEU A 320 -0.59 19.69 13.75
CA LEU A 320 -1.22 19.32 12.48
C LEU A 320 -1.14 20.47 11.51
N ILE A 321 -1.05 20.11 10.24
CA ILE A 321 -1.03 21.10 9.15
C ILE A 321 -2.33 21.01 8.38
N ASP A 322 -3.03 22.14 8.29
CA ASP A 322 -4.15 22.31 7.38
C ASP A 322 -3.61 22.70 5.99
N PRO A 323 -3.76 21.85 4.96
CA PRO A 323 -3.30 22.17 3.61
C PRO A 323 -3.99 23.40 3.00
N LEU A 324 -5.19 23.78 3.46
CA LEU A 324 -5.94 24.94 2.98
C LEU A 324 -5.41 26.25 3.60
N SER A 325 -5.06 26.25 4.88
CA SER A 325 -4.72 27.49 5.61
C SER A 325 -3.23 27.65 5.95
N ALA A 326 -2.42 26.58 5.90
CA ALA A 326 -1.02 26.64 6.30
C ALA A 326 -0.22 27.67 5.48
N SER A 327 0.86 28.21 6.04
CA SER A 327 1.75 29.03 5.22
C SER A 327 2.52 28.14 4.22
N PRO A 328 2.89 28.66 3.03
CA PRO A 328 3.68 27.90 2.07
C PRO A 328 5.01 27.39 2.64
N ARG A 329 5.65 28.16 3.55
CA ARG A 329 6.90 27.77 4.20
C ARG A 329 6.72 26.59 5.14
N GLU A 330 5.68 26.63 5.98
CA GLU A 330 5.35 25.51 6.87
C GLU A 330 5.04 24.25 6.07
N LEU A 331 4.24 24.39 5.01
CA LEU A 331 3.88 23.28 4.13
C LEU A 331 5.11 22.71 3.40
N ALA A 332 5.96 23.56 2.82
CA ALA A 332 7.18 23.11 2.15
C ALA A 332 8.13 22.35 3.11
N SER A 333 8.34 22.89 4.31
CA SER A 333 9.14 22.25 5.36
C SER A 333 8.56 20.89 5.76
N PHE A 334 7.24 20.82 5.89
CA PHE A 334 6.54 19.58 6.20
C PHE A 334 6.69 18.54 5.09
N LEU A 335 6.46 18.92 3.83
CA LEU A 335 6.59 18.01 2.69
C LEU A 335 8.03 17.47 2.58
N LEU A 336 9.05 18.30 2.75
CA LEU A 336 10.44 17.83 2.74
C LEU A 336 10.73 16.85 3.88
N SER A 337 10.18 17.10 5.06
CA SER A 337 10.49 16.34 6.28
C SER A 337 9.71 15.02 6.38
N TRP A 338 8.46 14.97 5.88
CA TRP A 338 7.54 13.86 6.13
C TRP A 338 7.24 12.98 4.91
N SER A 339 7.47 13.46 3.69
CA SER A 339 7.10 12.69 2.49
C SER A 339 7.90 11.39 2.33
N PHE A 340 9.18 11.41 2.70
CA PHE A 340 10.05 10.24 2.62
C PHE A 340 10.01 9.36 3.88
N VAL A 341 9.28 9.75 4.92
CA VAL A 341 9.19 8.97 6.17
C VAL A 341 8.59 7.61 5.91
N VAL A 342 7.53 7.51 5.10
CA VAL A 342 6.87 6.22 4.81
C VAL A 342 7.82 5.24 4.08
N PRO A 343 8.49 5.60 2.96
CA PRO A 343 9.40 4.67 2.30
C PRO A 343 10.64 4.33 3.15
N VAL A 344 11.23 5.31 3.86
CA VAL A 344 12.37 5.06 4.77
C VAL A 344 11.98 4.10 5.89
N SER A 345 10.76 4.24 6.43
CA SER A 345 10.26 3.37 7.50
C SER A 345 10.18 1.90 7.09
N ILE A 346 9.89 1.59 5.82
CA ILE A 346 9.92 0.19 5.35
C ILE A 346 11.32 -0.38 5.35
N GLY A 347 12.31 0.37 4.89
CA GLY A 347 13.71 -0.07 4.97
C GLY A 347 14.06 -0.45 6.40
N ARG A 348 13.68 0.40 7.36
CA ARG A 348 13.86 0.12 8.80
C ARG A 348 13.10 -1.13 9.25
N ILE A 349 11.84 -1.30 8.87
CA ILE A 349 11.04 -2.49 9.20
C ILE A 349 11.71 -3.76 8.68
N VAL A 350 12.17 -3.76 7.41
CA VAL A 350 12.84 -4.92 6.81
C VAL A 350 14.13 -5.24 7.57
N VAL A 351 14.94 -4.22 7.91
CA VAL A 351 16.17 -4.41 8.70
C VAL A 351 15.87 -4.98 10.09
N GLU A 352 14.84 -4.48 10.78
CA GLU A 352 14.46 -5.01 12.11
C GLU A 352 13.94 -6.45 12.02
N VAL A 353 13.12 -6.77 11.01
CA VAL A 353 12.66 -8.14 10.77
C VAL A 353 13.83 -9.09 10.50
N LEU A 354 14.77 -8.67 9.64
CA LEU A 354 15.98 -9.45 9.36
C LEU A 354 16.82 -9.65 10.63
N ARG A 355 16.97 -8.60 11.44
CA ARG A 355 17.70 -8.67 12.71
C ARG A 355 17.06 -9.68 13.66
N ILE A 356 15.73 -9.63 13.84
CA ILE A 356 15.00 -10.59 14.69
C ILE A 356 15.19 -12.02 14.16
N ARG A 357 15.08 -12.22 12.85
CA ARG A 357 15.24 -13.54 12.23
C ARG A 357 16.64 -14.11 12.43
N PHE A 358 17.69 -13.33 12.16
CA PHE A 358 19.07 -13.79 12.26
C PHE A 358 19.56 -13.93 13.72
N ARG A 359 18.93 -13.24 14.67
CA ARG A 359 19.19 -13.46 16.10
C ARG A 359 18.60 -14.76 16.63
N GLY A 360 17.59 -15.34 15.98
CA GLY A 360 17.04 -16.66 16.31
C GLY A 360 16.12 -16.74 17.54
N ASN A 361 15.94 -15.63 18.28
CA ASN A 361 15.20 -15.61 19.55
C ASN A 361 13.66 -15.67 19.40
N VAL A 362 13.14 -15.53 18.18
CA VAL A 362 11.69 -15.58 17.90
C VAL A 362 11.41 -16.59 16.78
N PRO A 363 10.54 -17.59 17.00
CA PRO A 363 10.19 -18.56 15.97
C PRO A 363 9.47 -17.87 14.82
N TYR A 364 9.93 -18.13 13.59
CA TYR A 364 9.24 -17.68 12.38
C TYR A 364 8.08 -18.65 12.10
N LEU A 365 6.85 -18.17 12.24
CA LEU A 365 5.66 -18.99 12.03
C LEU A 365 5.32 -19.10 10.53
N ASN A 366 4.82 -20.26 10.14
CA ASN A 366 4.26 -20.43 8.79
C ASN A 366 3.06 -19.50 8.59
N LYS A 367 2.87 -19.05 7.34
CA LYS A 367 1.71 -18.24 6.98
C LYS A 367 0.43 -19.02 7.35
N PRO A 368 -0.47 -18.45 8.16
CA PRO A 368 -1.75 -19.08 8.46
C PRO A 368 -2.68 -19.05 7.25
N ASP A 369 -3.62 -20.00 7.20
CA ASP A 369 -4.68 -20.00 6.19
C ASP A 369 -5.56 -18.75 6.30
N VAL A 370 -6.11 -18.35 5.15
CA VAL A 370 -7.00 -17.18 5.08
C VAL A 370 -8.28 -17.51 5.84
N LYS A 371 -8.52 -16.84 6.97
CA LYS A 371 -9.74 -17.02 7.76
C LYS A 371 -10.98 -16.56 6.99
N LYS A 372 -12.09 -17.27 7.18
CA LYS A 372 -13.42 -16.90 6.67
C LYS A 372 -13.77 -15.48 7.18
N GLY A 373 -14.12 -14.58 6.25
CA GLY A 373 -14.43 -13.17 6.54
C GLY A 373 -13.26 -12.18 6.40
N ASN A 374 -12.03 -12.65 6.11
CA ASN A 374 -10.95 -11.77 5.68
C ASN A 374 -11.09 -11.47 4.18
N ILE A 375 -10.80 -10.22 3.81
CA ILE A 375 -10.72 -9.80 2.41
C ILE A 375 -9.38 -10.28 1.85
N PRO A 376 -9.37 -11.09 0.78
CA PRO A 376 -8.15 -11.66 0.25
C PRO A 376 -7.25 -10.59 -0.36
N ARG A 377 -5.98 -10.96 -0.55
CA ARG A 377 -5.05 -10.06 -1.22
C ARG A 377 -5.36 -9.92 -2.72
N ASN A 378 -4.92 -8.83 -3.33
CA ASN A 378 -4.96 -8.74 -4.79
C ASN A 378 -4.04 -9.81 -5.39
N ALA A 379 -4.48 -10.42 -6.49
CA ALA A 379 -3.65 -11.33 -7.28
C ALA A 379 -2.40 -10.60 -7.76
N SER A 380 -1.24 -11.25 -7.64
CA SER A 380 0.01 -10.75 -8.23
C SER A 380 -0.07 -10.81 -9.76
N GLU A 381 0.81 -10.11 -10.46
CA GLU A 381 0.89 -10.19 -11.93
C GLU A 381 1.17 -11.63 -12.39
N THR A 382 2.04 -12.35 -11.67
CA THR A 382 2.29 -13.77 -11.90
C THR A 382 1.03 -14.62 -11.76
N GLU A 383 0.23 -14.38 -10.73
CA GLU A 383 -1.03 -15.11 -10.50
C GLU A 383 -2.09 -14.78 -11.54
N ARG A 384 -2.18 -13.52 -11.97
CA ARG A 384 -3.03 -13.13 -13.11
C ARG A 384 -2.56 -13.79 -14.41
N GLY A 385 -1.26 -13.98 -14.58
CA GLY A 385 -0.72 -14.73 -15.71
C GLY A 385 -1.02 -16.23 -15.64
N LEU A 386 -1.19 -16.78 -14.43
CA LEU A 386 -1.57 -18.18 -14.21
C LEU A 386 -3.08 -18.41 -14.26
N GLU A 387 -3.90 -17.39 -14.02
CA GLU A 387 -5.36 -17.47 -13.98
C GLU A 387 -5.96 -18.14 -15.22
N PRO A 388 -5.58 -17.80 -16.48
CA PRO A 388 -6.21 -18.37 -17.67
C PRO A 388 -6.06 -19.88 -17.81
N PHE A 389 -5.05 -20.47 -17.18
CA PHE A 389 -4.83 -21.92 -17.24
C PHE A 389 -5.86 -22.69 -16.42
N PHE A 390 -6.43 -22.09 -15.38
CA PHE A 390 -7.43 -22.76 -14.53
C PHE A 390 -8.77 -22.94 -15.25
N PRO A 391 -9.39 -21.91 -15.87
CA PRO A 391 -10.60 -22.08 -16.68
C PRO A 391 -10.38 -23.05 -17.85
N LEU A 392 -9.22 -23.02 -18.51
CA LEU A 392 -8.89 -23.96 -19.59
C LEU A 392 -8.85 -25.41 -19.08
N TYR A 393 -8.20 -25.63 -17.93
CA TYR A 393 -8.16 -26.95 -17.31
C TYR A 393 -9.56 -27.42 -16.87
N LEU A 394 -10.36 -26.54 -16.27
CA LEU A 394 -11.73 -26.85 -15.88
C LEU A 394 -12.60 -27.19 -17.11
N SER A 395 -12.45 -26.45 -18.20
CA SER A 395 -13.16 -26.72 -19.47
C SER A 395 -12.76 -28.09 -20.02
N HIS A 396 -11.46 -28.40 -20.02
CA HIS A 396 -10.95 -29.71 -20.41
C HIS A 396 -11.49 -30.85 -19.54
N LEU A 397 -11.58 -30.66 -18.21
CA LEU A 397 -12.18 -31.64 -17.32
C LEU A 397 -13.67 -31.85 -17.64
N VAL A 398 -14.43 -30.78 -17.87
CA VAL A 398 -15.84 -30.87 -18.23
C VAL A 398 -16.02 -31.61 -19.57
N GLU A 399 -15.24 -31.28 -20.60
CA GLU A 399 -15.27 -31.96 -21.90
C GLU A 399 -14.92 -33.45 -21.78
N THR A 400 -13.89 -33.78 -20.99
CA THR A 400 -13.45 -35.16 -20.78
C THR A 400 -14.49 -35.96 -20.00
N CYS A 401 -15.13 -35.36 -18.99
CA CYS A 401 -16.20 -35.99 -18.22
C CYS A 401 -17.47 -36.21 -19.05
N LEU A 402 -17.82 -35.28 -19.95
CA LEU A 402 -18.98 -35.41 -20.85
C LEU A 402 -18.79 -36.48 -21.94
N GLN A 403 -17.56 -36.91 -22.19
CA GLN A 403 -17.22 -37.96 -23.16
C GLN A 403 -17.25 -39.38 -22.57
N VAL A 404 -17.47 -39.53 -21.26
CA VAL A 404 -17.65 -40.85 -20.62
C VAL A 404 -19.13 -41.21 -20.59
N PRO A 405 -19.61 -42.20 -21.37
CA PRO A 405 -20.98 -42.68 -21.26
C PRO A 405 -21.12 -43.43 -19.94
N SER A 406 -21.99 -42.92 -19.04
CA SER A 406 -22.60 -43.60 -17.89
C SER A 406 -21.95 -44.92 -17.47
N ALA A 407 -20.76 -44.86 -16.85
CA ALA A 407 -20.19 -45.96 -16.08
C ALA A 407 -19.98 -45.46 -14.65
N SER A 408 -20.57 -46.20 -13.70
CA SER A 408 -20.59 -45.99 -12.24
C SER A 408 -19.51 -45.05 -11.70
N VAL A 409 -19.94 -43.91 -11.15
CA VAL A 409 -19.11 -42.99 -10.37
C VAL A 409 -18.49 -43.74 -9.18
N PRO A 410 -17.16 -43.91 -9.10
CA PRO A 410 -16.53 -44.32 -7.84
C PRO A 410 -16.66 -43.14 -6.87
N ALA A 411 -17.25 -43.40 -5.71
CA ALA A 411 -17.69 -42.40 -4.73
C ALA A 411 -16.57 -41.65 -3.99
N GLU A 412 -15.31 -41.72 -4.42
CA GLU A 412 -14.21 -41.03 -3.75
C GLU A 412 -13.27 -40.37 -4.76
N LEU A 413 -13.40 -39.04 -4.88
CA LEU A 413 -12.27 -38.21 -5.30
C LEU A 413 -11.17 -38.40 -4.24
N PRO A 414 -9.91 -38.68 -4.62
CA PRO A 414 -8.83 -38.76 -3.65
C PRO A 414 -8.74 -37.44 -2.90
N VAL A 415 -9.11 -37.49 -1.61
CA VAL A 415 -8.93 -36.39 -0.68
C VAL A 415 -7.42 -36.23 -0.49
N TYR A 416 -6.80 -35.42 -1.33
CA TYR A 416 -5.50 -34.88 -1.01
C TYR A 416 -5.68 -34.01 0.24
N PRO A 417 -4.88 -34.22 1.31
CA PRO A 417 -5.00 -33.40 2.51
C PRO A 417 -4.85 -31.93 2.10
N ALA A 418 -5.87 -31.12 2.45
CA ALA A 418 -5.99 -29.70 2.13
C ALA A 418 -4.84 -28.83 2.69
N SER A 419 -3.82 -29.43 3.30
CA SER A 419 -2.66 -28.77 3.91
C SER A 419 -1.49 -28.55 2.95
N ASN A 420 -1.47 -29.18 1.77
CA ASN A 420 -0.47 -28.90 0.74
C ASN A 420 -1.15 -28.30 -0.48
N PRO A 421 -0.82 -27.07 -0.89
CA PRO A 421 -1.33 -26.56 -2.13
C PRO A 421 -0.82 -27.45 -3.30
N PRO A 422 -1.61 -27.63 -4.37
CA PRO A 422 -1.34 -28.59 -5.45
C PRO A 422 0.00 -28.43 -6.20
N TRP A 423 0.75 -27.37 -5.93
CA TRP A 423 2.07 -27.10 -6.50
C TRP A 423 3.25 -27.55 -5.64
N GLN A 424 3.03 -28.03 -4.41
CA GLN A 424 4.10 -28.57 -3.55
C GLN A 424 4.17 -30.10 -3.63
N THR A 425 4.78 -30.64 -4.69
CA THR A 425 5.35 -31.99 -4.65
C THR A 425 6.80 -31.90 -4.16
N LYS A 426 7.11 -32.57 -3.05
CA LYS A 426 8.45 -32.64 -2.43
C LYS A 426 9.48 -33.42 -3.27
N SER A 427 9.07 -33.99 -4.39
CA SER A 427 9.87 -34.73 -5.35
C SER A 427 9.59 -34.15 -6.72
N GLY A 428 10.56 -34.13 -7.64
CA GLY A 428 10.45 -33.56 -9.00
C GLY A 428 9.40 -34.19 -9.92
N LEU A 429 8.29 -34.71 -9.39
CA LEU A 429 7.12 -35.15 -10.11
C LEU A 429 6.39 -33.96 -10.74
N ARG A 430 6.03 -34.15 -12.01
CA ARG A 430 5.13 -33.28 -12.77
C ARG A 430 3.80 -33.17 -12.03
N THR A 431 3.35 -31.95 -11.82
CA THR A 431 2.00 -31.66 -11.30
C THR A 431 0.95 -31.98 -12.38
N PHE A 432 -0.32 -32.14 -11.98
CA PHE A 432 -1.39 -32.33 -12.96
C PHE A 432 -1.48 -31.15 -13.96
N MET A 433 -1.19 -29.93 -13.50
CA MET A 433 -1.12 -28.76 -14.39
C MET A 433 0.08 -28.80 -15.33
N ASP A 434 1.22 -29.38 -14.94
CA ASP A 434 2.33 -29.59 -15.86
C ASP A 434 1.93 -30.54 -16.98
N ALA A 435 1.26 -31.65 -16.65
CA ALA A 435 0.79 -32.61 -17.64
C ALA A 435 -0.23 -31.97 -18.59
N PHE A 436 -1.25 -31.30 -18.03
CA PHE A 436 -2.27 -30.61 -18.82
C PHE A 436 -1.68 -29.55 -19.74
N THR A 437 -0.80 -28.69 -19.23
CA THR A 437 -0.21 -27.62 -20.04
C THR A 437 0.70 -28.20 -21.13
N ASP A 438 1.46 -29.25 -20.84
CA ASP A 438 2.33 -29.88 -21.82
C ASP A 438 1.57 -30.52 -22.98
N SER A 439 0.42 -31.15 -22.72
CA SER A 439 -0.41 -31.85 -23.72
C SER A 439 -1.40 -30.95 -24.45
N ASN A 440 -2.03 -30.00 -23.76
CA ASN A 440 -3.20 -29.29 -24.28
C ASN A 440 -2.94 -27.81 -24.59
N CYS A 441 -1.80 -27.23 -24.18
CA CYS A 441 -1.54 -25.81 -24.41
C CYS A 441 -0.51 -25.56 -25.54
N PRO A 442 -0.68 -24.47 -26.33
CA PRO A 442 0.31 -24.03 -27.31
C PRO A 442 1.69 -23.74 -26.69
N SER A 443 2.75 -23.78 -27.50
CA SER A 443 4.14 -23.56 -27.06
C SER A 443 4.39 -22.22 -26.33
N GLY A 444 3.66 -21.17 -26.69
CA GLY A 444 3.71 -19.88 -25.99
C GLY A 444 3.12 -19.95 -24.58
N MET A 445 1.96 -20.59 -24.43
CA MET A 445 1.31 -20.77 -23.13
C MET A 445 2.13 -21.69 -22.21
N ARG A 446 2.67 -22.80 -22.72
CA ARG A 446 3.56 -23.69 -21.96
C ARG A 446 4.75 -22.97 -21.36
N ARG A 447 5.41 -22.14 -22.16
CA ARG A 447 6.53 -21.30 -21.71
C ARG A 447 6.08 -20.31 -20.62
N ARG A 448 4.89 -19.70 -20.75
CA ARG A 448 4.36 -18.72 -19.76
C ARG A 448 4.09 -19.38 -18.42
N TYR A 449 3.42 -20.53 -18.45
CA TYR A 449 3.16 -21.33 -17.27
C TYR A 449 4.46 -21.73 -16.55
N ARG A 450 5.45 -22.27 -17.28
CA ARG A 450 6.74 -22.66 -16.68
C ARG A 450 7.49 -21.48 -16.06
N ALA A 451 7.53 -20.33 -16.74
CA ALA A 451 8.16 -19.13 -16.20
C ALA A 451 7.47 -18.63 -14.92
N ALA A 452 6.14 -18.57 -14.92
CA ALA A 452 5.36 -18.19 -13.75
C ALA A 452 5.56 -19.17 -12.58
N ARG A 453 5.58 -20.47 -12.85
CA ARG A 453 5.84 -21.52 -11.84
C ARG A 453 7.23 -21.37 -11.20
N ILE A 454 8.27 -21.18 -12.00
CA ILE A 454 9.63 -20.92 -11.50
C ILE A 454 9.64 -19.67 -10.62
N TYR A 455 8.97 -18.60 -11.07
CA TYR A 455 8.89 -17.36 -10.30
C TYR A 455 8.19 -17.56 -8.95
N CYS A 456 7.07 -18.28 -8.91
CA CYS A 456 6.38 -18.64 -7.66
C CYS A 456 7.30 -19.45 -6.73
N TYR A 457 8.01 -20.45 -7.27
CA TYR A 457 8.97 -21.26 -6.51
C TYR A 457 10.09 -20.41 -5.91
N LEU A 458 10.72 -19.54 -6.71
CA LEU A 458 11.78 -18.66 -6.25
C LEU A 458 11.26 -17.65 -5.22
N THR A 459 10.05 -17.13 -5.42
CA THR A 459 9.40 -16.21 -4.48
C THR A 459 9.15 -16.90 -3.14
N GLU A 460 8.67 -18.14 -3.16
CA GLU A 460 8.42 -18.92 -1.95
C GLU A 460 9.73 -19.25 -1.21
N LYS A 461 10.75 -19.74 -1.94
CA LYS A 461 12.02 -20.18 -1.36
C LYS A 461 12.91 -19.03 -0.91
N PHE A 462 13.04 -17.99 -1.73
CA PHE A 462 14.03 -16.93 -1.51
C PHE A 462 13.40 -15.63 -1.01
N ALA A 463 12.14 -15.36 -1.35
CA ALA A 463 11.46 -14.12 -0.97
C ALA A 463 10.36 -14.32 0.08
N TRP A 464 10.39 -15.43 0.83
CA TRP A 464 9.44 -15.74 1.92
C TRP A 464 7.97 -15.66 1.49
N GLY A 465 7.66 -16.04 0.24
CA GLY A 465 6.33 -15.94 -0.34
C GLY A 465 5.87 -14.50 -0.62
N SER A 466 6.74 -13.50 -0.45
CA SER A 466 6.47 -12.09 -0.72
C SER A 466 6.91 -11.71 -2.13
N TYR A 467 5.94 -11.62 -3.05
CA TYR A 467 6.15 -11.14 -4.41
C TYR A 467 6.78 -9.74 -4.46
N LYS A 468 6.49 -8.87 -3.47
CA LYS A 468 7.11 -7.54 -3.39
C LYS A 468 8.61 -7.62 -3.08
N LEU A 469 8.99 -8.55 -2.21
CA LEU A 469 10.39 -8.77 -1.88
C LEU A 469 11.13 -9.46 -3.05
N ALA A 470 10.47 -10.39 -3.74
CA ALA A 470 11.00 -10.99 -4.96
C ALA A 470 11.30 -9.91 -6.02
N ALA A 471 10.38 -8.95 -6.21
CA ALA A 471 10.60 -7.81 -7.11
C ALA A 471 11.77 -6.91 -6.67
N VAL A 472 11.98 -6.73 -5.36
CA VAL A 472 13.16 -6.00 -4.85
C VAL A 472 14.45 -6.76 -5.15
N TYR A 473 14.49 -8.08 -4.91
CA TYR A 473 15.64 -8.91 -5.26
C TYR A 473 15.90 -8.91 -6.75
N GLU A 474 14.85 -8.94 -7.56
CA GLU A 474 14.95 -8.82 -9.01
C GLU A 474 15.54 -7.47 -9.43
N CYS A 475 15.08 -6.36 -8.83
CA CYS A 475 15.62 -5.04 -9.08
C CYS A 475 17.10 -4.93 -8.69
N LEU A 476 17.47 -5.47 -7.53
CA LEU A 476 18.85 -5.52 -7.06
C LEU A 476 19.71 -6.39 -7.99
N LEU A 477 19.23 -7.57 -8.37
CA LEU A 477 19.91 -8.46 -9.31
C LEU A 477 20.09 -7.79 -10.68
N ARG A 478 19.06 -7.13 -11.20
CA ARG A 478 19.13 -6.32 -12.44
C ARG A 478 20.19 -5.24 -12.33
N THR A 479 20.26 -4.54 -11.19
CA THR A 479 21.25 -3.49 -10.95
C THR A 479 22.67 -4.07 -10.90
N VAL A 480 22.86 -5.23 -10.24
CA VAL A 480 24.14 -5.93 -10.17
C VAL A 480 24.57 -6.43 -11.55
N VAL A 481 23.68 -7.08 -12.30
CA VAL A 481 23.95 -7.60 -13.65
C VAL A 481 24.26 -6.47 -14.62
N LEU A 482 23.50 -5.37 -14.60
CA LEU A 482 23.80 -4.17 -15.39
C LEU A 482 25.15 -3.56 -15.01
N GLY A 483 25.48 -3.51 -13.71
CA GLY A 483 26.77 -3.05 -13.24
C GLY A 483 27.95 -3.92 -13.70
N LEU A 484 27.78 -5.24 -13.70
CA LEU A 484 28.77 -6.20 -14.21
C LEU A 484 28.92 -6.10 -15.74
N TYR A 485 27.80 -5.95 -16.46
CA TYR A 485 27.77 -5.77 -17.91
C TYR A 485 28.47 -4.47 -18.32
N TRP A 486 28.20 -3.36 -17.65
CA TRP A 486 28.83 -2.08 -17.94
C TRP A 486 30.34 -2.12 -17.69
N ARG A 487 30.77 -2.82 -16.64
CA ARG A 487 32.19 -3.09 -16.38
C ARG A 487 32.83 -3.90 -17.50
N GLY A 488 32.15 -4.93 -18.02
CA GLY A 488 32.63 -5.77 -19.12
C GLY A 488 32.72 -5.03 -20.46
N LEU A 489 31.67 -4.31 -20.84
CA LEU A 489 31.61 -3.51 -22.09
C LEU A 489 32.70 -2.43 -22.09
N TRP A 490 32.93 -1.77 -20.95
CA TRP A 490 33.97 -0.76 -20.81
C TRP A 490 35.38 -1.36 -20.84
N TRP A 491 35.57 -2.55 -20.25
CA TRP A 491 36.84 -3.28 -20.34
C TRP A 491 37.23 -3.58 -21.79
N MET A 492 36.26 -3.82 -22.66
CA MET A 492 36.49 -4.05 -24.09
C MET A 492 36.74 -2.77 -24.87
N LEU A 493 36.00 -1.70 -24.57
CA LEU A 493 36.22 -0.38 -25.20
C LEU A 493 37.58 0.23 -24.82
N CYS A 494 38.10 -0.06 -23.62
CA CYS A 494 39.42 0.40 -23.20
C CYS A 494 40.58 -0.53 -23.59
N ASN A 495 40.32 -1.76 -24.06
CA ASN A 495 41.34 -2.68 -24.61
C ASN A 495 41.27 -2.73 -26.15
N LEU A 496 41.27 -1.57 -26.80
CA LEU A 496 41.29 -1.41 -28.26
C LEU A 496 42.57 -1.94 -28.96
N THR A 497 43.49 -2.59 -28.23
CA THR A 497 44.68 -3.25 -28.81
C THR A 497 44.49 -4.73 -29.11
N VAL A 498 43.36 -5.35 -28.75
CA VAL A 498 43.06 -6.73 -29.18
C VAL A 498 42.34 -6.68 -30.53
N SER A 499 43.15 -6.63 -31.58
CA SER A 499 42.79 -6.66 -33.01
C SER A 499 42.26 -8.03 -33.44
N SER A 500 41.20 -8.52 -32.81
CA SER A 500 40.46 -9.66 -33.34
C SER A 500 38.99 -9.29 -33.40
N TYR A 501 38.52 -9.04 -34.62
CA TYR A 501 37.11 -8.88 -34.97
C TYR A 501 36.24 -10.01 -34.38
N GLU A 502 36.82 -11.20 -34.16
CA GLU A 502 36.15 -12.34 -33.54
C GLU A 502 35.77 -12.11 -32.08
N SER A 503 36.58 -11.39 -31.30
CA SER A 503 36.26 -11.11 -29.89
C SER A 503 35.06 -10.15 -29.75
N VAL A 504 34.98 -9.17 -30.65
CA VAL A 504 33.83 -8.25 -30.73
C VAL A 504 32.59 -8.98 -31.22
N LEU A 505 32.70 -9.90 -32.18
CA LEU A 505 31.59 -10.71 -32.67
C LEU A 505 31.10 -11.76 -31.67
N ILE A 506 31.99 -12.43 -30.95
CA ILE A 506 31.64 -13.41 -29.92
C ILE A 506 30.93 -12.71 -28.77
N VAL A 507 31.42 -11.57 -28.31
CA VAL A 507 30.76 -10.82 -27.22
C VAL A 507 29.47 -10.17 -27.69
N SER A 508 29.43 -9.60 -28.90
CA SER A 508 28.19 -9.08 -29.48
C SER A 508 27.18 -10.20 -29.73
N GLY A 509 27.63 -11.41 -30.04
CA GLY A 509 26.83 -12.62 -30.14
C GLY A 509 26.31 -13.08 -28.78
N VAL A 510 27.14 -13.11 -27.73
CA VAL A 510 26.73 -13.39 -26.35
C VAL A 510 25.80 -12.30 -25.82
N TYR A 511 25.98 -11.04 -26.22
CA TYR A 511 25.08 -9.93 -25.95
C TYR A 511 23.76 -10.08 -26.72
N PHE A 512 23.77 -10.43 -28.00
CA PHE A 512 22.54 -10.64 -28.77
C PHE A 512 21.76 -11.85 -28.29
N VAL A 513 22.45 -12.92 -27.89
CA VAL A 513 21.85 -14.13 -27.29
C VAL A 513 21.38 -13.83 -25.88
N GLY A 514 22.16 -13.09 -25.08
CA GLY A 514 21.80 -12.66 -23.74
C GLY A 514 20.64 -11.67 -23.71
N VAL A 515 20.63 -10.69 -24.62
CA VAL A 515 19.56 -9.72 -24.81
C VAL A 515 18.36 -10.37 -25.48
N ARG A 516 18.50 -11.31 -26.43
CA ARG A 516 17.34 -12.09 -26.92
C ARG A 516 16.78 -13.00 -25.85
N ALA A 517 17.61 -13.72 -25.10
CA ALA A 517 17.17 -14.54 -23.98
C ALA A 517 16.49 -13.67 -22.92
N TRP A 518 17.07 -12.50 -22.63
CA TRP A 518 16.56 -11.54 -21.65
C TRP A 518 15.33 -10.79 -22.13
N THR A 519 15.20 -10.39 -23.39
CA THR A 519 13.99 -9.77 -23.99
C THR A 519 12.90 -10.80 -24.21
N ALA A 520 13.25 -12.06 -24.49
CA ALA A 520 12.33 -13.19 -24.45
C ALA A 520 11.90 -13.54 -23.02
N LEU A 521 12.68 -13.20 -21.99
CA LEU A 521 12.31 -13.28 -20.57
C LEU A 521 11.51 -12.05 -20.12
N SER A 522 11.91 -10.82 -20.47
CA SER A 522 11.33 -9.57 -19.97
C SER A 522 10.13 -9.07 -20.78
N GLY A 523 10.10 -9.31 -22.10
CA GLY A 523 8.88 -9.22 -22.91
C GLY A 523 7.84 -10.31 -22.55
N TYR A 524 8.25 -11.31 -21.79
CA TYR A 524 7.41 -12.34 -21.17
C TYR A 524 6.80 -11.93 -19.83
N PHE A 525 7.42 -10.96 -19.14
CA PHE A 525 6.98 -10.48 -17.82
C PHE A 525 6.15 -9.19 -17.90
N TYR A 526 6.08 -8.52 -19.05
CA TYR A 526 5.36 -7.23 -19.23
C TYR A 526 4.25 -7.25 -20.32
N ARG A 527 3.81 -8.43 -20.75
CA ARG A 527 2.52 -8.67 -21.43
C ARG A 527 1.84 -9.84 -20.75
#